data_AF-A0A417HQD6-F1
#
_entry.id   AF-A0A417HQD6-F1
#
_cell.length_a   1.000
_cell.length_b   1.000
_cell.length_c   1.000
_cell.angle_alpha   90.00
_cell.angle_beta   90.00
_cell.angle_gamma   90.00
#
_symmetry.space_group_name_H-M   'P 1'
#
loop_
_entity.id
_entity.type
_entity.pdbx_description
1 polymer ?
#
loop_
_entity_poly.entity_id
_entity_poly.type
_entity_poly.pdbx_seq_one_letter_code
_entity_poly.pdbx_strand_id
1 'polypeptide(L)'
;MAREKIKFALRIAPETQQLVKELCERDNCQSQNEFIEKAIRFYAGYVSGKEATAYLPPALVAAMRGTVQDSENRIARLLFKLAVEVNMMMNVLAAGMEISDEDLKTLRARSVREVKQTNGRISFKDAIDYQRGVE
;
A
#
# COMPACT_ATOMS: atom_id res chain seq x y z
N MET A 1 31.30 -25.33 3.60
CA MET A 1 32.25 -26.00 2.70
C MET A 1 31.95 -25.54 1.28
N ALA A 2 32.91 -24.93 0.59
CA ALA A 2 32.73 -24.52 -0.81
C ALA A 2 32.53 -25.78 -1.66
N ARG A 3 31.30 -26.02 -2.13
CA ARG A 3 31.00 -27.16 -3.00
C ARG A 3 31.82 -27.01 -4.28
N GLU A 4 32.56 -28.06 -4.65
CA GLU A 4 33.31 -28.08 -5.91
C GLU A 4 32.37 -27.82 -7.10
N LYS A 5 32.76 -26.89 -7.97
CA LYS A 5 32.00 -26.61 -9.20
C LYS A 5 32.34 -27.67 -10.25
N ILE A 6 31.31 -28.31 -10.79
CA ILE A 6 31.45 -29.31 -11.85
C ILE A 6 31.46 -28.59 -13.20
N LYS A 7 32.51 -28.81 -14.01
CA LYS A 7 32.55 -28.35 -15.40
C LYS A 7 31.84 -29.36 -16.29
N PHE A 8 30.86 -28.90 -17.06
CA PHE A 8 30.18 -29.73 -18.06
C PHE A 8 30.05 -28.95 -19.37
N ALA A 9 29.95 -29.67 -20.49
CA ALA A 9 29.72 -29.06 -21.80
C ALA A 9 28.22 -28.84 -22.00
N LEU A 10 27.83 -27.60 -22.30
CA LEU A 10 26.45 -27.22 -22.59
C LEU A 10 26.35 -26.68 -24.01
N ARG A 11 25.39 -27.18 -24.79
CA ARG A 11 25.07 -26.66 -26.12
C ARG A 11 23.80 -25.82 -26.03
N ILE A 12 23.90 -24.52 -26.29
CA ILE A 12 22.77 -23.60 -26.33
C ILE A 12 22.73 -22.84 -27.66
N ALA A 13 21.57 -22.30 -27.99
CA ALA A 13 21.39 -21.46 -29.16
C ALA A 13 22.18 -20.14 -29.02
N PRO A 14 22.73 -19.58 -30.11
CA PRO A 14 23.46 -18.30 -30.08
C PRO A 14 22.66 -17.16 -29.43
N GLU A 15 21.36 -17.11 -29.69
CA GLU A 15 20.44 -16.11 -29.16
C GLU A 15 20.32 -16.21 -27.63
N THR A 16 20.32 -17.44 -27.09
CA THR A 16 20.30 -17.68 -25.64
C THR A 16 21.62 -17.26 -25.00
N GLN A 17 22.76 -17.53 -25.65
CA GLN A 17 24.06 -17.09 -25.17
C GLN A 17 24.17 -15.55 -25.15
N GLN A 18 23.58 -14.89 -26.13
CA GLN A 18 23.53 -13.43 -26.19
C GLN A 18 22.66 -12.85 -25.07
N LEU A 19 21.50 -13.45 -24.83
CA LEU A 19 20.60 -13.07 -23.73
C LEU A 19 21.28 -13.21 -22.35
N VAL A 20 22.07 -14.28 -22.14
CA VAL A 20 22.87 -14.43 -20.92
C VAL A 20 23.87 -13.29 -20.75
N LYS A 21 24.54 -12.86 -21.83
CA LYS A 21 25.50 -11.74 -21.75
C LYS A 21 24.81 -10.42 -21.39
N GLU A 22 23.75 -10.08 -22.11
CA GLU A 22 23.02 -8.82 -21.94
C GLU A 22 22.33 -8.71 -20.58
N LEU A 23 21.75 -9.80 -20.09
CA LEU A 23 21.02 -9.79 -18.82
C LEU A 23 21.91 -10.00 -17.59
N CYS A 24 23.06 -10.68 -17.74
CA CYS A 24 24.01 -10.84 -16.63
C CYS A 24 24.50 -9.48 -16.11
N GLU A 25 24.71 -8.51 -16.99
CA GLU A 25 25.10 -7.15 -16.62
C GLU A 25 24.00 -6.40 -15.86
N ARG A 26 22.73 -6.70 -16.18
CA ARG A 26 21.55 -6.07 -15.54
C ARG A 26 21.18 -6.69 -14.19
N ASP A 27 21.47 -7.98 -13.99
CA ASP A 27 21.08 -8.76 -12.81
C ASP A 27 22.11 -8.71 -11.65
N ASN A 28 23.11 -7.82 -11.73
CA ASN A 28 24.19 -7.70 -10.75
C ASN A 28 24.91 -9.03 -10.46
N CYS A 29 25.01 -9.90 -11.47
CA CYS A 29 25.74 -11.16 -11.38
C CYS A 29 27.24 -10.93 -11.58
N GLN A 30 28.07 -11.61 -10.79
CA GLN A 30 29.54 -11.52 -10.90
C GLN A 30 30.10 -12.33 -12.07
N SER A 31 29.30 -13.23 -12.65
CA SER A 31 29.69 -14.03 -13.82
C SER A 31 28.47 -14.60 -14.56
N GLN A 32 28.65 -14.94 -15.84
CA GLN A 32 27.65 -15.68 -16.62
C GLN A 32 27.29 -17.02 -15.96
N ASN A 33 28.24 -17.68 -15.28
CA ASN A 33 27.98 -18.91 -14.54
C ASN A 33 26.99 -18.67 -13.39
N GLU A 34 27.13 -17.57 -12.65
CA GLU A 34 26.18 -17.22 -11.58
C GLU A 34 24.78 -16.98 -12.14
N PHE A 35 24.69 -16.25 -13.25
CA PHE A 35 23.42 -16.00 -13.93
C PHE A 35 22.76 -17.31 -14.41
N ILE A 36 23.52 -18.19 -15.05
CA ILE A 36 23.04 -19.51 -15.51
C ILE A 36 22.63 -20.39 -14.32
N GLU A 37 23.38 -20.40 -13.22
CA GLU A 37 23.02 -21.13 -12.00
C GLU A 37 21.69 -20.62 -11.41
N LYS A 38 21.49 -19.30 -11.34
CA LYS A 38 20.22 -18.69 -10.89
C LYS A 38 19.06 -19.09 -11.80
N ALA A 39 19.25 -19.04 -13.11
CA ALA A 39 18.23 -19.44 -14.08
C ALA A 39 17.84 -20.92 -13.97
N ILE A 40 18.82 -21.81 -13.80
CA ILE A 40 18.57 -23.25 -13.59
C ILE A 40 17.81 -23.48 -12.28
N ARG A 41 18.24 -22.85 -11.18
CA ARG A 41 17.54 -22.96 -9.88
C ARG A 41 16.12 -22.42 -9.96
N PHE A 42 15.92 -21.30 -10.64
CA PHE A 42 14.60 -20.70 -10.87
C PHE A 42 13.70 -21.66 -11.64
N TYR A 43 14.17 -22.21 -12.77
CA TYR A 43 13.37 -23.11 -13.59
C TYR A 43 13.12 -24.46 -12.90
N ALA A 44 14.11 -24.99 -12.17
CA ALA A 44 13.92 -26.17 -11.32
C ALA A 44 12.87 -25.90 -10.23
N GLY A 45 12.93 -24.74 -9.58
CA GLY A 45 11.92 -24.31 -8.61
C GLY A 45 10.54 -24.11 -9.24
N TYR A 46 10.45 -23.59 -10.47
CA TYR A 46 9.21 -23.50 -11.23
C TYR A 46 8.64 -24.88 -11.57
N VAL A 47 9.47 -25.82 -12.03
CA VAL A 47 9.04 -27.19 -12.36
C VAL A 47 8.61 -27.96 -11.11
N SER A 48 9.38 -27.88 -10.01
CA SER A 48 9.01 -28.48 -8.72
C SER A 48 7.80 -27.79 -8.08
N GLY A 49 7.63 -26.49 -8.35
CA GLY A 49 6.56 -25.66 -7.84
C GLY A 49 5.29 -25.68 -8.71
N LYS A 50 5.24 -26.38 -9.84
CA LYS A 50 4.05 -26.41 -10.73
C LYS A 50 2.77 -26.86 -10.01
N GLU A 51 2.87 -27.65 -8.94
CA GLU A 51 1.73 -27.95 -8.06
C GLU A 51 1.45 -26.83 -7.04
N ALA A 52 2.49 -26.17 -6.50
CA ALA A 52 2.35 -25.11 -5.51
C ALA A 52 1.91 -23.74 -6.09
N THR A 53 2.31 -23.40 -7.32
CA THR A 53 1.95 -22.14 -8.00
C THR A 53 0.49 -22.09 -8.45
N ALA A 54 -0.20 -23.23 -8.53
CA ALA A 54 -1.64 -23.26 -8.81
C ALA A 54 -2.48 -22.82 -7.59
N TYR A 55 -1.96 -22.97 -6.37
CA TYR A 55 -2.72 -22.75 -5.14
C TYR A 55 -2.19 -21.59 -4.29
N LEU A 56 -0.88 -21.38 -4.22
CA LEU A 56 -0.28 -20.38 -3.33
C LEU A 56 -0.59 -18.92 -3.73
N PRO A 57 -0.44 -18.49 -5.00
CA PRO A 57 -0.77 -17.11 -5.37
C PRO A 57 -2.27 -16.79 -5.18
N PRO A 58 -3.24 -17.64 -5.61
CA PRO A 58 -4.65 -17.40 -5.32
C PRO A 58 -4.98 -17.39 -3.82
N ALA A 59 -4.40 -18.30 -3.03
CA ALA A 59 -4.62 -18.35 -1.58
C ALA A 59 -4.08 -17.10 -0.88
N LEU A 60 -2.90 -16.61 -1.29
CA LEU A 60 -2.33 -15.36 -0.77
C LEU A 60 -3.21 -14.16 -1.13
N VAL A 61 -3.66 -14.07 -2.39
CA VAL A 61 -4.58 -13.00 -2.81
C VAL A 61 -5.89 -13.06 -2.04
N ALA A 62 -6.43 -14.25 -1.80
CA ALA A 62 -7.65 -14.44 -1.01
C ALA A 62 -7.44 -14.01 0.45
N ALA A 63 -6.33 -14.39 1.08
CA ALA A 63 -5.97 -13.98 2.44
C ALA A 63 -5.77 -12.46 2.57
N MET A 64 -5.11 -11.85 1.58
CA MET A 64 -4.94 -10.40 1.52
C MET A 64 -6.29 -9.68 1.36
N ARG A 65 -7.15 -10.16 0.45
CA ARG A 65 -8.51 -9.62 0.28
C ARG A 65 -9.34 -9.76 1.56
N GLY A 66 -9.28 -10.92 2.22
CA GLY A 66 -9.96 -11.13 3.51
C GLY A 66 -9.49 -10.14 4.57
N THR A 67 -8.18 -9.95 4.70
CA THR A 67 -7.59 -9.01 5.66
C THR A 67 -8.00 -7.55 5.38
N VAL A 68 -8.00 -7.15 4.11
CA VAL A 68 -8.46 -5.82 3.67
C VAL A 68 -9.94 -5.64 3.97
N GLN A 69 -10.77 -6.62 3.59
CA GLN A 69 -12.22 -6.55 3.79
C GLN A 69 -12.60 -6.52 5.28
N ASP A 70 -11.91 -7.28 6.14
CA ASP A 70 -12.11 -7.24 7.59
C ASP A 70 -11.73 -5.86 8.17
N SER A 71 -10.66 -5.27 7.65
CA SER A 71 -10.23 -3.92 8.02
C SER A 71 -11.25 -2.86 7.58
N GLU A 72 -11.73 -2.93 6.34
CA GLU A 72 -12.77 -2.04 5.80
C GLU A 72 -14.07 -2.15 6.62
N ASN A 73 -14.51 -3.38 6.93
CA ASN A 73 -15.69 -3.63 7.76
C ASN A 73 -15.53 -3.03 9.16
N ARG A 74 -14.34 -3.16 9.76
CA ARG A 74 -14.05 -2.57 11.07
C ARG A 74 -14.05 -1.04 11.00
N ILE A 75 -13.43 -0.45 9.98
CA ILE A 75 -13.40 0.99 9.75
C ILE A 75 -14.82 1.52 9.56
N ALA A 76 -15.65 0.89 8.73
CA ALA A 76 -17.03 1.29 8.50
C ALA A 76 -17.86 1.31 9.80
N ARG A 77 -17.73 0.28 10.65
CA ARG A 77 -18.39 0.24 11.97
C ARG A 77 -17.91 1.35 12.90
N LEU A 78 -16.61 1.64 12.92
CA LEU A 78 -16.05 2.72 13.74
C LEU A 78 -16.47 4.10 13.25
N LEU A 79 -16.49 4.32 11.93
CA LEU A 79 -17.00 5.55 11.32
C LEU A 79 -18.47 5.77 11.62
N PHE A 80 -19.29 4.71 11.62
CA PHE A 80 -20.69 4.81 12.02
C PHE A 80 -20.83 5.25 13.49
N LYS A 81 -20.10 4.61 14.41
CA LYS A 81 -20.12 5.01 15.84
C LYS A 81 -19.66 6.46 16.02
N LEU A 82 -18.59 6.87 15.33
CA LEU A 82 -18.11 8.25 15.36
C LEU A 82 -19.15 9.22 14.79
N ALA A 83 -19.84 8.86 13.70
CA ALA A 83 -20.89 9.70 13.13
C ALA A 83 -22.07 9.88 14.10
N VAL A 84 -22.43 8.85 14.86
CA VAL A 84 -23.44 8.95 15.93
C VAL A 84 -23.00 9.95 17.01
N GLU A 85 -21.77 9.82 17.51
CA GLU A 85 -21.24 10.74 18.54
C GLU A 85 -21.13 12.18 18.02
N VAL A 86 -20.68 12.38 16.78
CA VAL A 86 -20.62 13.70 16.14
C VAL A 86 -22.01 14.30 15.95
N ASN A 87 -23.01 13.50 15.54
CA ASN A 87 -24.40 13.96 15.43
C ASN A 87 -24.96 14.38 16.79
N MET A 88 -24.72 13.59 17.84
CA MET A 88 -25.12 13.95 19.21
C MET A 88 -24.44 15.25 19.68
N MET A 89 -23.13 15.37 19.46
CA MET A 89 -22.38 16.59 19.77
C MET A 89 -22.93 17.81 19.03
N MET A 90 -23.24 17.69 17.73
CA MET A 90 -23.85 18.75 16.94
C MET A 90 -25.20 19.19 17.51
N ASN A 91 -26.06 18.25 17.92
CA ASN A 91 -27.35 18.57 18.53
C ASN A 91 -27.20 19.27 19.89
N VAL A 92 -26.24 18.83 20.72
CA VAL A 92 -25.94 19.49 22.00
C VAL A 92 -25.45 20.93 21.79
N LEU A 93 -24.55 21.14 20.83
CA LEU A 93 -24.05 22.49 20.51
C LEU A 93 -25.16 23.37 19.92
N ALA A 94 -25.97 22.85 19.00
CA ALA A 94 -27.07 23.61 18.40
C ALA A 94 -28.14 24.02 19.44
N ALA A 95 -28.36 23.22 20.48
CA ALA A 95 -29.27 23.56 21.56
C ALA A 95 -28.69 24.63 22.52
N GLY A 96 -27.37 24.71 22.64
CA GLY A 96 -26.69 25.60 23.60
C GLY A 96 -26.07 26.86 23.00
N MET A 97 -25.94 26.94 21.67
CA MET A 97 -25.26 28.04 20.97
C MET A 97 -26.16 28.67 19.93
N GLU A 98 -26.20 30.01 19.90
CA GLU A 98 -26.88 30.77 18.85
C GLU A 98 -25.94 30.95 17.65
N ILE A 99 -25.91 29.95 16.76
CA ILE A 99 -25.12 30.00 15.52
C ILE A 99 -26.06 30.27 14.35
N SER A 100 -25.75 31.26 13.52
CA SER A 100 -26.55 31.54 12.31
C SER A 100 -26.25 30.53 11.20
N ASP A 101 -27.23 30.30 10.31
CA ASP A 101 -27.05 29.43 9.15
C ASP A 101 -25.91 29.90 8.23
N GLU A 102 -25.67 31.22 8.14
CA GLU A 102 -24.60 31.79 7.32
C GLU A 102 -23.21 31.56 7.94
N ASP A 103 -23.08 31.65 9.26
CA ASP A 103 -21.84 31.30 9.96
C ASP A 103 -21.51 29.82 9.77
N LEU A 104 -22.52 28.95 9.85
CA LEU A 104 -22.35 27.51 9.66
C LEU A 104 -21.90 27.18 8.23
N LYS A 105 -22.49 27.80 7.21
CA LYS A 105 -22.09 27.63 5.80
C LYS A 105 -20.65 28.10 5.58
N THR A 106 -20.30 29.26 6.12
CA THR A 106 -18.95 29.84 6.02
C THR A 106 -17.92 28.93 6.68
N LEU A 107 -18.20 28.48 7.91
CA LEU A 107 -17.33 27.56 8.63
C LEU A 107 -17.14 26.24 7.87
N ARG A 108 -18.22 25.66 7.33
CA ARG A 108 -18.13 24.42 6.54
C ARG A 108 -17.24 24.59 5.31
N ALA A 109 -17.43 25.66 4.53
CA ALA A 109 -16.63 25.93 3.34
C ALA A 109 -15.14 26.09 3.69
N ARG A 110 -14.82 26.76 4.80
CA ARG A 110 -13.46 26.89 5.33
C ARG A 110 -12.90 25.53 5.76
N SER A 111 -13.61 24.77 6.60
CA SER A 111 -13.14 23.47 7.09
C SER A 111 -12.86 22.49 5.94
N VAL A 112 -13.68 22.49 4.89
CA VAL A 112 -13.41 21.68 3.68
C VAL A 112 -12.10 22.13 3.00
N ARG A 113 -11.85 23.43 2.91
CA ARG A 113 -10.63 23.98 2.32
C ARG A 113 -9.40 23.63 3.16
N GLU A 114 -9.49 23.82 4.47
CA GLU A 114 -8.44 23.51 5.43
C GLU A 114 -8.04 22.04 5.33
N VAL A 115 -8.99 21.11 5.42
CA VAL A 115 -8.73 19.66 5.30
C VAL A 115 -8.03 19.32 3.98
N LYS A 116 -8.44 19.95 2.87
CA LYS A 116 -7.81 19.74 1.56
C LYS A 116 -6.38 20.28 1.51
N GLN A 117 -6.15 21.46 2.06
CA GLN A 117 -4.84 22.12 2.03
C GLN A 117 -3.84 21.44 2.98
N THR A 118 -4.31 20.93 4.12
CA THR A 118 -3.45 20.32 5.14
C THR A 118 -3.36 18.80 5.03
N ASN A 119 -4.02 18.20 4.03
CA ASN A 119 -4.18 16.75 3.88
C ASN A 119 -4.72 16.09 5.18
N GLY A 120 -5.71 16.72 5.80
CA GLY A 120 -6.36 16.24 7.02
C GLY A 120 -5.61 16.53 8.32
N ARG A 121 -4.50 17.27 8.30
CA ARG A 121 -3.82 17.73 9.52
C ARG A 121 -4.55 18.97 10.06
N ILE A 122 -5.35 18.80 11.10
CA ILE A 122 -6.11 19.88 11.74
C ILE A 122 -5.60 20.03 13.17
N SER A 123 -5.41 21.28 13.61
CA SER A 123 -4.95 21.63 14.95
C SER A 123 -6.00 22.47 15.66
N PHE A 124 -6.23 22.18 16.95
CA PHE A 124 -7.14 22.97 17.76
C PHE A 124 -6.65 24.41 17.96
N LYS A 125 -5.32 24.60 17.99
CA LYS A 125 -4.71 25.93 18.08
C LYS A 125 -5.10 26.78 16.87
N ASP A 126 -4.96 26.22 15.66
CA ASP A 126 -5.24 26.92 14.41
C ASP A 126 -6.73 27.24 14.29
N ALA A 127 -7.60 26.37 14.82
CA ALA A 127 -9.02 26.66 14.94
C ALA A 127 -9.31 27.83 15.91
N ILE A 128 -8.62 27.90 17.06
CA ILE A 128 -8.76 29.02 18.00
C ILE A 128 -8.28 30.34 17.38
N ASP A 129 -7.11 30.32 16.76
CA ASP A 129 -6.49 31.51 16.17
C ASP A 129 -7.44 32.12 15.13
N TYR A 130 -8.03 31.27 14.29
CA TYR A 130 -9.10 31.69 13.37
C TYR A 130 -10.33 32.29 14.06
N GLN A 131 -10.88 31.64 15.08
CA GLN A 131 -12.07 32.14 15.79
C GLN A 131 -11.81 33.47 16.50
N ARG A 132 -10.54 33.77 16.81
CA ARG A 132 -10.11 35.06 17.37
C ARG A 132 -9.82 36.12 16.31
N GLY A 133 -9.94 35.80 15.02
CA GLY A 133 -9.57 36.68 13.91
C GLY A 133 -8.05 36.86 13.77
N VAL A 134 -7.28 35.91 14.28
CA VAL A 134 -5.82 35.85 14.17
C VAL A 134 -5.50 34.87 13.05
N GLU A 135 -5.71 35.28 11.80
CA GLU A 135 -5.15 34.60 10.61
C GLU A 135 -3.95 35.38 10.07
#